data_AF-A0A2D7BVL5-F1
#
_entry.id   AF-A0A2D7BVL5-F1
#
_cell.length_a   1.000
_cell.length_b   1.000
_cell.length_c   1.000
_cell.angle_alpha   90.00
_cell.angle_beta   90.00
_cell.angle_gamma   90.00
#
_symmetry.space_group_name_H-M   'P 1'
#
loop_
_entity.id
_entity.type
_entity.pdbx_description
1 polymer ?
#
loop_
_entity_poly.entity_id
_entity_poly.type
_entity_poly.pdbx_seq_one_letter_code
_entity_poly.pdbx_strand_id
1 'polypeptide(L)'
;MEHKKQYTLEQWSAIQGGHEMPETSKTQYSFIGDILESKMFRSKAKVQGTEARDMADFALMNMVALYILSNENDFAVAAQDYAKRTIMYGNFNQFRAGGTDLNIALTSIKNSMNDSTDKDKLQNNKLKFNDVKIKAFLQTMKAGRKIQSVPTFFMRLEKDLDIQNSNYRSIRRLAQDWPRLTGMQKQLVITRMMQYFRSKALRSELYSYLRDLSRSQGLEAKNAHNAEGSPRMRGADTLAKLAIAGGTIAGGYALGKAIGRIGAGGDKWQQRRGKYSFKDDPGYGYNMREK
;
A
#
# COMPACT_ATOMS: atom_id res chain seq x y z
N MET A 1 10.42 48.42 14.21
CA MET A 1 9.85 48.89 12.93
C MET A 1 8.51 48.22 12.77
N GLU A 2 7.43 48.99 12.91
CA GLU A 2 6.06 48.50 12.92
C GLU A 2 5.61 48.27 11.47
N HIS A 3 5.26 47.03 11.11
CA HIS A 3 4.78 46.71 9.77
C HIS A 3 3.40 47.35 9.56
N LYS A 4 3.34 48.46 8.81
CA LYS A 4 2.07 49.05 8.35
C LYS A 4 1.28 48.00 7.56
N LYS A 5 0.22 47.47 8.16
CA LYS A 5 -0.76 46.62 7.46
C LYS A 5 -1.46 47.49 6.41
N GLN A 6 -1.25 47.18 5.14
CA GLN A 6 -1.97 47.82 4.04
C GLN A 6 -3.32 47.12 3.89
N TYR A 7 -4.40 47.87 4.11
CA TYR A 7 -5.77 47.39 3.95
C TYR A 7 -6.29 47.71 2.56
N THR A 8 -7.11 46.83 1.98
CA THR A 8 -7.74 47.06 0.67
C THR A 8 -8.82 48.15 0.76
N LEU A 9 -9.17 48.76 -0.38
CA LEU A 9 -10.19 49.83 -0.45
C LEU A 9 -11.54 49.42 0.16
N GLU A 10 -11.93 48.15 -0.02
CA GLU A 10 -13.16 47.58 0.57
C GLU A 10 -13.07 47.45 2.10
N GLN A 11 -11.89 47.11 2.64
CA GLN A 11 -11.66 47.04 4.08
C GLN A 11 -11.68 48.42 4.71
N TRP A 12 -11.13 49.44 4.04
CA TRP A 12 -11.25 50.83 4.47
C TRP A 12 -12.70 51.30 4.50
N SER A 13 -13.48 50.96 3.47
CA SER A 13 -14.91 51.29 3.40
C SER A 13 -15.72 50.62 4.51
N ALA A 14 -15.41 49.37 4.87
CA ALA A 14 -16.09 48.65 5.94
C ALA A 14 -15.75 49.23 7.33
N ILE A 15 -14.47 49.54 7.58
CA ILE A 15 -14.01 50.16 8.83
C ILE A 15 -14.64 51.55 9.04
N GLN A 16 -14.74 52.37 7.97
CA GLN A 16 -15.35 53.70 8.06
C GLN A 16 -16.87 53.65 8.15
N GLY A 17 -17.51 52.62 7.61
CA GLY A 17 -18.97 52.44 7.60
C GLY A 17 -19.56 51.79 8.85
N GLY A 18 -18.74 51.44 9.86
CA GLY A 18 -19.21 50.78 11.09
C GLY A 18 -19.71 49.35 10.90
N HIS A 19 -19.41 48.71 9.76
CA HIS A 19 -19.72 47.31 9.50
C HIS A 19 -18.52 46.43 9.88
N GLU A 20 -18.79 45.20 10.31
CA GLU A 20 -17.72 44.22 10.57
C GLU A 20 -16.85 44.06 9.31
N MET A 21 -15.53 44.01 9.49
CA MET A 21 -14.63 43.78 8.37
C MET A 21 -15.03 42.47 7.68
N PRO A 22 -15.20 42.45 6.35
CA PRO A 22 -15.45 41.19 5.66
C PRO A 22 -14.28 40.27 5.97
N GLU A 23 -14.57 39.13 6.62
CA GLU A 23 -13.58 38.08 6.83
C GLU A 23 -12.96 37.77 5.46
N THR A 24 -11.64 37.92 5.35
CA THR A 24 -10.87 37.55 4.16
C THR A 24 -11.37 36.19 3.71
N SER A 25 -12.17 36.17 2.64
CA SER A 25 -12.82 34.97 2.15
C SER A 25 -11.75 33.90 2.03
N LYS A 26 -11.93 32.76 2.71
CA LYS A 26 -11.08 31.56 2.57
C LYS A 26 -10.64 31.48 1.12
N THR A 27 -9.36 31.70 0.88
CA THR A 27 -8.80 31.98 -0.43
C THR A 27 -9.37 30.96 -1.41
N GLN A 28 -9.95 31.41 -2.52
CA GLN A 28 -10.66 30.56 -3.50
C GLN A 28 -9.81 29.36 -3.98
N TYR A 29 -8.50 29.36 -3.71
CA TYR A 29 -7.51 28.33 -4.01
C TYR A 29 -6.98 27.53 -2.81
N SER A 30 -7.58 27.63 -1.61
CA SER A 30 -7.13 26.88 -0.42
C SER A 30 -7.17 25.37 -0.66
N PHE A 31 -8.09 24.91 -1.51
CA PHE A 31 -8.22 23.51 -1.90
C PHE A 31 -6.99 22.97 -2.65
N ILE A 32 -6.23 23.82 -3.36
CA ILE A 32 -5.02 23.39 -4.09
C ILE A 32 -3.92 22.96 -3.12
N GLY A 33 -3.87 23.55 -1.92
CA GLY A 33 -2.92 23.18 -0.86
C GLY A 33 -3.29 21.89 -0.11
N ASP A 34 -4.54 21.44 -0.21
CA ASP A 34 -5.06 20.27 0.51
C ASP A 34 -5.06 18.98 -0.34
N ILE A 35 -4.79 19.10 -1.65
CA ILE A 35 -4.67 17.96 -2.56
C ILE A 35 -3.30 17.32 -2.39
N LEU A 36 -3.29 15.99 -2.29
CA LEU A 36 -2.09 15.20 -2.10
C LEU A 36 -1.79 14.39 -3.35
N GLU A 37 -0.50 14.19 -3.63
CA GLU A 37 -0.02 13.35 -4.74
C GLU A 37 -0.25 11.85 -4.48
N SER A 38 -0.30 11.48 -3.20
CA SER A 38 -0.60 10.11 -2.78
C SER A 38 -1.94 9.62 -3.34
N LYS A 39 -1.90 8.47 -4.02
CA LYS A 39 -3.13 7.84 -4.54
C LYS A 39 -4.07 7.35 -3.42
N MET A 40 -3.49 6.91 -2.30
CA MET A 40 -4.23 6.40 -1.14
C MET A 40 -4.89 7.52 -0.35
N PHE A 41 -4.11 8.54 0.02
CA PHE A 41 -4.57 9.68 0.79
C PHE A 41 -4.66 10.88 -0.14
N ARG A 42 -5.86 11.21 -0.63
CA ARG A 42 -6.06 12.34 -1.56
C ARG A 42 -6.21 13.70 -0.87
N SER A 43 -6.49 13.70 0.44
CA SER A 43 -6.65 14.91 1.23
C SER A 43 -6.14 14.71 2.66
N LYS A 44 -5.73 15.81 3.31
CA LYS A 44 -5.27 15.79 4.71
C LYS A 44 -6.36 15.28 5.66
N ALA A 45 -7.62 15.67 5.43
CA ALA A 45 -8.76 15.18 6.20
C ALA A 45 -8.89 13.65 6.16
N LYS A 46 -8.57 13.02 5.01
CA LYS A 46 -8.59 11.55 4.90
C LYS A 46 -7.50 10.89 5.73
N VAL A 47 -6.33 11.53 5.84
CA VAL A 47 -5.23 11.06 6.70
C VAL A 47 -5.71 11.07 8.15
N GLN A 48 -6.17 12.24 8.63
CA GLN A 48 -6.65 12.45 10.00
C GLN A 48 -7.81 11.53 10.39
N GLY A 49 -8.73 11.26 9.47
CA GLY A 49 -9.86 10.35 9.68
C GLY A 49 -9.54 8.85 9.57
N THR A 50 -8.28 8.46 9.41
CA THR A 50 -7.86 7.05 9.38
C THR A 50 -7.37 6.62 10.77
N GLU A 51 -7.80 5.47 11.29
CA GLU A 51 -7.36 5.01 12.61
C GLU A 51 -5.82 4.88 12.68
N ALA A 52 -5.24 5.20 13.84
CA ALA A 52 -3.79 5.12 14.05
C ALA A 52 -3.24 3.70 13.76
N ARG A 53 -4.03 2.68 14.11
CA ARG A 53 -3.71 1.27 13.88
C ARG A 53 -3.68 0.91 12.40
N ASP A 54 -4.68 1.33 11.64
CA ASP A 54 -4.73 1.06 10.20
C ASP A 54 -3.56 1.77 9.49
N MET A 55 -3.16 2.95 9.96
CA MET A 55 -1.98 3.66 9.45
C MET A 55 -0.67 2.89 9.72
N ALA A 56 -0.51 2.34 10.93
CA ALA A 56 0.65 1.52 11.29
C ALA A 56 0.73 0.23 10.47
N ASP A 57 -0.39 -0.50 10.34
CA ASP A 57 -0.49 -1.70 9.50
C ASP A 57 -0.14 -1.37 8.04
N PHE A 58 -0.64 -0.23 7.53
CA PHE A 58 -0.37 0.25 6.19
C PHE A 58 1.11 0.58 5.96
N ALA A 59 1.75 1.25 6.91
CA ALA A 59 3.18 1.53 6.82
C ALA A 59 4.02 0.25 6.76
N LEU A 60 3.72 -0.75 7.60
CA LEU A 60 4.42 -2.05 7.55
C LEU A 60 4.18 -2.76 6.22
N MET A 61 2.93 -2.89 5.78
CA MET A 61 2.60 -3.61 4.55
C MET A 61 3.21 -2.96 3.31
N ASN A 62 3.26 -1.63 3.23
CA ASN A 62 3.95 -0.93 2.14
C ASN A 62 5.46 -1.13 2.18
N MET A 63 6.09 -1.10 3.36
CA MET A 63 7.52 -1.38 3.49
C MET A 63 7.86 -2.82 3.04
N VAL A 64 7.01 -3.79 3.40
CA VAL A 64 7.16 -5.19 2.95
C VAL A 64 6.94 -5.31 1.44
N ALA A 65 5.88 -4.71 0.90
CA ALA A 65 5.59 -4.72 -0.54
C ALA A 65 6.75 -4.12 -1.34
N LEU A 66 7.28 -3.00 -0.88
CA LEU A 66 8.40 -2.32 -1.49
C LEU A 66 9.67 -3.18 -1.48
N TYR A 67 9.95 -3.88 -0.37
CA TYR A 67 11.06 -4.84 -0.32
C TYR A 67 10.86 -5.99 -1.31
N ILE A 68 9.67 -6.57 -1.39
CA ILE A 68 9.35 -7.64 -2.36
C ILE A 68 9.63 -7.15 -3.79
N LEU A 69 9.08 -6.01 -4.17
CA LEU A 69 9.24 -5.43 -5.51
C LEU A 69 10.71 -5.11 -5.83
N SER A 70 11.49 -4.67 -4.83
CA SER A 70 12.92 -4.38 -5.03
C SER A 70 13.77 -5.62 -5.31
N ASN A 71 13.28 -6.82 -4.98
CA ASN A 71 13.96 -8.09 -5.25
C ASN A 71 13.50 -8.74 -6.57
N GLU A 72 12.49 -8.19 -7.24
CA GLU A 72 11.97 -8.72 -8.51
C GLU A 72 12.49 -7.85 -9.65
N ASN A 73 13.24 -8.45 -10.58
CA ASN A 73 13.98 -7.71 -11.61
C ASN A 73 13.09 -6.77 -12.43
N ASP A 74 11.89 -7.22 -12.81
CA ASP A 74 10.94 -6.45 -13.62
C ASP A 74 10.40 -5.21 -12.89
N PHE A 75 10.44 -5.21 -11.55
CA PHE A 75 9.87 -4.15 -10.70
C PHE A 75 10.93 -3.37 -9.91
N ALA A 76 12.19 -3.80 -9.95
CA ALA A 76 13.27 -3.21 -9.16
C ALA A 76 13.44 -1.70 -9.43
N VAL A 77 13.34 -1.28 -10.69
CA VAL A 77 13.43 0.15 -11.06
C VAL A 77 12.26 0.96 -10.50
N ALA A 78 11.04 0.42 -10.56
CA ALA A 78 9.86 1.08 -10.00
C ALA A 78 9.96 1.19 -8.47
N ALA A 79 10.47 0.15 -7.80
CA ALA A 79 10.72 0.17 -6.36
C ALA A 79 11.79 1.21 -5.97
N GLN A 80 12.87 1.34 -6.77
CA GLN A 80 13.91 2.35 -6.56
C GLN A 80 13.35 3.77 -6.67
N ASP A 81 12.53 4.05 -7.69
CA ASP A 81 11.90 5.35 -7.87
C ASP A 81 10.93 5.69 -6.71
N TYR A 82 10.10 4.72 -6.32
CA TYR A 82 9.20 4.89 -5.20
C TYR A 82 9.96 5.15 -3.88
N ALA A 83 11.05 4.43 -3.63
CA ALA A 83 11.92 4.66 -2.47
C ALA A 83 12.54 6.06 -2.50
N LYS A 84 13.01 6.51 -3.69
CA LYS A 84 13.54 7.86 -3.91
C LYS A 84 12.51 8.94 -3.58
N ARG A 85 11.28 8.84 -4.11
CA ARG A 85 10.19 9.78 -3.83
C ARG A 85 9.81 9.81 -2.35
N THR A 86 9.77 8.65 -1.71
CA THR A 86 9.43 8.52 -0.28
C THR A 86 10.39 9.29 0.64
N ILE A 87 11.69 9.31 0.34
CA ILE A 87 12.71 9.97 1.18
C ILE A 87 13.15 11.36 0.67
N MET A 88 12.56 11.84 -0.42
CA MET A 88 13.00 13.07 -1.10
C MET A 88 12.98 14.30 -0.19
N TYR A 89 12.03 14.35 0.76
CA TYR A 89 11.83 15.49 1.67
C TYR A 89 12.59 15.39 3.00
N GLY A 90 13.52 14.43 3.11
CA GLY A 90 14.26 14.24 4.35
C GLY A 90 13.42 13.51 5.41
N ASN A 91 13.38 14.05 6.64
CA ASN A 91 12.77 13.37 7.81
C ASN A 91 11.24 13.31 7.70
N PHE A 92 10.60 12.37 8.40
CA PHE A 92 9.14 12.21 8.39
C PHE A 92 8.46 13.16 9.40
N ASN A 93 9.07 14.33 9.67
CA ASN A 93 8.62 15.27 10.70
C ASN A 93 7.54 16.23 10.19
N GLN A 94 7.49 16.49 8.88
CA GLN A 94 6.61 17.49 8.29
C GLN A 94 5.75 16.85 7.24
N PHE A 95 4.44 17.12 7.31
CA PHE A 95 3.49 16.67 6.31
C PHE A 95 3.77 17.33 4.97
N ARG A 96 3.87 16.52 3.90
CA ARG A 96 4.16 16.98 2.54
C ARG A 96 3.08 16.51 1.58
N ALA A 97 2.50 17.44 0.83
CA ALA A 97 1.47 17.13 -0.17
C ALA A 97 1.99 16.23 -1.31
N GLY A 98 3.24 16.44 -1.75
CA GLY A 98 3.93 15.60 -2.75
C GLY A 98 4.53 14.30 -2.20
N GLY A 99 4.22 13.92 -0.95
CA GLY A 99 4.70 12.68 -0.37
C GLY A 99 4.02 11.45 -0.98
N THR A 100 4.75 10.34 -1.10
CA THR A 100 4.16 9.03 -1.40
C THR A 100 3.19 8.61 -0.31
N ASP A 101 2.32 7.64 -0.60
CA ASP A 101 1.43 7.04 0.42
C ASP A 101 2.19 6.54 1.67
N LEU A 102 3.37 5.93 1.51
CA LEU A 102 4.22 5.54 2.64
C LEU A 102 4.80 6.76 3.39
N ASN A 103 5.25 7.80 2.70
CA ASN A 103 5.76 9.02 3.35
C ASN A 103 4.67 9.67 4.22
N ILE A 104 3.45 9.77 3.69
CA ILE A 104 2.29 10.31 4.40
C ILE A 104 1.96 9.45 5.61
N ALA A 105 1.94 8.12 5.47
CA ALA A 105 1.65 7.23 6.58
C ALA A 105 2.67 7.35 7.72
N LEU A 106 3.97 7.36 7.40
CA LEU A 106 5.03 7.53 8.39
C LEU A 106 4.95 8.89 9.09
N THR A 107 4.69 9.95 8.33
CA THR A 107 4.55 11.30 8.88
C THR A 107 3.31 11.41 9.76
N SER A 108 2.20 10.78 9.36
CA SER A 108 0.95 10.72 10.12
C SER A 108 1.14 10.03 11.47
N ILE A 109 1.85 8.90 11.49
CA ILE A 109 2.16 8.16 12.71
C ILE A 109 3.07 8.99 13.62
N LYS A 110 4.12 9.57 13.04
CA LYS A 110 5.11 10.33 13.81
C LYS A 110 4.52 11.58 14.48
N ASN A 111 3.65 12.28 13.77
CA ASN A 111 3.04 13.51 14.23
C ASN A 111 1.68 13.29 14.91
N SER A 112 1.29 12.04 15.14
CA SER A 112 -0.01 11.68 15.74
C SER A 112 -1.18 12.38 15.07
N MET A 113 -1.18 12.48 13.73
CA MET A 113 -2.19 13.26 12.98
C MET A 113 -3.62 12.70 13.12
N ASN A 114 -3.75 11.50 13.67
CA ASN A 114 -5.01 10.78 13.84
C ASN A 114 -5.25 10.64 15.34
N ASP A 115 -5.67 11.70 16.01
CA ASP A 115 -5.84 11.77 17.47
C ASP A 115 -7.29 12.07 17.89
N SER A 116 -8.24 11.89 16.96
CA SER A 116 -9.64 12.24 17.16
C SER A 116 -10.34 11.41 18.24
N THR A 117 -9.80 10.23 18.58
CA THR A 117 -10.36 9.35 19.62
C THR A 117 -9.32 9.06 20.70
N ASP A 118 -9.77 8.81 21.93
CA ASP A 118 -8.87 8.45 23.04
C ASP A 118 -8.12 7.13 22.77
N LYS A 119 -8.76 6.21 22.05
CA LYS A 119 -8.12 4.98 21.56
C LYS A 119 -6.94 5.31 20.65
N ASP A 120 -7.11 6.24 19.71
CA ASP A 120 -6.03 6.62 18.80
C ASP A 120 -4.90 7.35 19.53
N LYS A 121 -5.22 8.23 20.50
CA LYS A 121 -4.20 8.88 21.34
C LYS A 121 -3.35 7.85 22.09
N LEU A 122 -4.00 6.86 22.71
CA LEU A 122 -3.31 5.77 23.41
C LEU A 122 -2.45 4.93 22.46
N GLN A 123 -2.93 4.69 21.23
CA GLN A 123 -2.16 3.94 20.23
C GLN A 123 -0.96 4.74 19.75
N ASN A 124 -1.13 6.02 19.40
CA ASN A 124 -0.06 6.91 18.93
C ASN A 124 1.09 7.00 19.94
N ASN A 125 0.78 7.00 21.25
CA ASN A 125 1.80 6.98 22.29
C ASN A 125 2.72 5.75 22.26
N LYS A 126 2.25 4.63 21.69
CA LYS A 126 3.02 3.40 21.51
C LYS A 126 3.81 3.37 20.20
N LEU A 127 3.35 4.09 19.18
CA LEU A 127 3.96 4.09 17.85
C LEU A 127 5.22 4.95 17.84
N LYS A 128 6.38 4.32 17.99
CA LYS A 128 7.68 5.01 18.05
C LYS A 128 8.69 4.29 17.19
N PHE A 129 8.83 4.74 15.94
CA PHE A 129 9.80 4.19 15.01
C PHE A 129 11.04 5.07 14.85
N ASN A 130 12.13 4.46 14.39
CA ASN A 130 13.37 5.15 14.12
C ASN A 130 13.46 5.59 12.63
N ASP A 131 13.22 6.87 12.37
CA ASP A 131 13.32 7.48 11.03
C ASP A 131 14.66 7.18 10.34
N VAL A 132 15.77 7.27 11.08
CA VAL A 132 17.12 7.10 10.52
C VAL A 132 17.27 5.70 9.94
N LYS A 133 16.76 4.68 10.62
CA LYS A 133 16.80 3.30 10.14
C LYS A 133 15.91 3.08 8.91
N ILE A 134 14.68 3.61 8.92
CA ILE A 134 13.78 3.52 7.76
C ILE A 134 14.40 4.20 6.55
N LYS A 135 14.99 5.38 6.74
CA LYS A 135 15.70 6.09 5.68
C LYS A 135 16.91 5.34 5.17
N ALA A 136 17.76 4.83 6.05
CA ALA A 136 18.93 4.06 5.64
C ALA A 136 18.52 2.84 4.79
N PHE A 137 17.43 2.19 5.17
CA PHE A 137 16.82 1.11 4.40
C PHE A 137 16.39 1.58 2.99
N LEU A 138 15.60 2.65 2.92
CA LEU A 138 15.11 3.21 1.65
C LEU A 138 16.23 3.83 0.79
N GLN A 139 17.28 4.39 1.40
CA GLN A 139 18.47 4.90 0.71
C GLN A 139 19.27 3.77 0.07
N THR A 140 19.41 2.65 0.78
CA THR A 140 20.06 1.45 0.23
C THR A 140 19.27 0.91 -0.95
N MET A 141 17.94 0.87 -0.82
CA MET A 141 17.04 0.48 -1.89
C MET A 141 17.11 1.42 -3.10
N LYS A 142 17.02 2.73 -2.88
CA LYS A 142 17.18 3.77 -3.93
C LYS A 142 18.46 3.58 -4.73
N ALA A 143 19.55 3.19 -4.06
CA ALA A 143 20.84 2.95 -4.69
C ALA A 143 20.92 1.62 -5.48
N GLY A 144 19.85 0.83 -5.50
CA GLY A 144 19.83 -0.51 -6.12
C GLY A 144 20.74 -1.52 -5.42
N ARG A 145 21.17 -1.23 -4.17
CA ARG A 145 22.09 -2.09 -3.43
C ARG A 145 21.33 -3.15 -2.64
N LYS A 146 21.95 -4.31 -2.48
CA LYS A 146 21.42 -5.37 -1.64
C LYS A 146 21.30 -4.89 -0.19
N ILE A 147 20.07 -4.95 0.34
CA ILE A 147 19.78 -4.54 1.70
C ILE A 147 20.24 -5.63 2.67
N GLN A 148 21.04 -5.24 3.66
CA GLN A 148 21.52 -6.12 4.71
C GLN A 148 20.58 -6.08 5.92
N SER A 149 20.65 -7.13 6.76
CA SER A 149 19.94 -7.19 8.05
C SER A 149 18.42 -7.01 7.96
N VAL A 150 17.82 -7.44 6.84
CA VAL A 150 16.38 -7.34 6.56
C VAL A 150 15.51 -7.94 7.68
N PRO A 151 15.79 -9.15 8.23
CA PRO A 151 15.01 -9.70 9.32
C PRO A 151 15.02 -8.81 10.56
N THR A 152 16.19 -8.32 10.96
CA THR A 152 16.36 -7.44 12.12
C THR A 152 15.65 -6.10 11.92
N PHE A 153 15.70 -5.55 10.71
CA PHE A 153 14.99 -4.31 10.38
C PHE A 153 13.48 -4.48 10.52
N PHE A 154 12.89 -5.47 9.84
CA PHE A 154 11.44 -5.68 9.86
C PHE A 154 10.92 -6.12 11.22
N MET A 155 11.69 -6.91 11.98
CA MET A 155 11.33 -7.27 13.36
C MET A 155 11.26 -6.05 14.28
N ARG A 156 12.20 -5.10 14.13
CA ARG A 156 12.17 -3.84 14.89
C ARG A 156 11.00 -2.98 14.43
N LEU A 157 10.81 -2.83 13.12
CA LEU A 157 9.69 -2.06 12.56
C LEU A 157 8.32 -2.61 13.02
N GLU A 158 8.15 -3.94 13.05
CA GLU A 158 6.93 -4.58 13.58
C GLU A 158 6.65 -4.19 15.04
N LYS A 159 7.69 -4.14 15.88
CA LYS A 159 7.60 -3.76 17.29
C LYS A 159 7.32 -2.27 17.46
N ASP A 160 8.07 -1.43 16.74
CA ASP A 160 7.98 0.03 16.77
C ASP A 160 6.58 0.52 16.32
N LEU A 161 5.93 -0.22 15.43
CA LEU A 161 4.58 0.04 14.93
C LEU A 161 3.46 -0.69 15.70
N ASP A 162 3.78 -1.41 16.79
CA ASP A 162 2.84 -2.19 17.61
C ASP A 162 1.88 -3.05 16.76
N ILE A 163 2.41 -3.79 15.79
CA ILE A 163 1.59 -4.57 14.86
C ILE A 163 0.99 -5.76 15.58
N GLN A 164 -0.34 -5.82 15.70
CA GLN A 164 -1.03 -6.87 16.48
C GLN A 164 -1.56 -8.02 15.62
N ASN A 165 -1.84 -7.78 14.34
CA ASN A 165 -2.45 -8.77 13.46
C ASN A 165 -1.46 -9.90 13.12
N SER A 166 -1.83 -11.15 13.44
CA SER A 166 -1.01 -12.34 13.21
C SER A 166 -0.73 -12.60 11.72
N ASN A 167 -1.67 -12.24 10.83
CA ASN A 167 -1.49 -12.34 9.37
C ASN A 167 -0.37 -11.41 8.88
N TYR A 168 -0.33 -10.18 9.36
CA TYR A 168 0.71 -9.21 8.96
C TYR A 168 2.09 -9.62 9.47
N ARG A 169 2.15 -10.17 10.69
CA ARG A 169 3.37 -10.77 11.24
C ARG A 169 3.84 -11.97 10.42
N SER A 170 2.94 -12.83 9.95
CA SER A 170 3.29 -14.00 9.14
C SER A 170 3.78 -13.61 7.74
N ILE A 171 3.11 -12.65 7.08
CA ILE A 171 3.57 -12.04 5.83
C ILE A 171 5.00 -11.53 5.99
N ARG A 172 5.26 -10.71 7.01
CA ARG A 172 6.59 -10.13 7.27
C ARG A 172 7.66 -11.20 7.52
N ARG A 173 7.34 -12.26 8.29
CA ARG A 173 8.25 -13.39 8.54
C ARG A 173 8.69 -14.07 7.26
N LEU A 174 7.76 -14.33 6.35
CA LEU A 174 8.10 -14.98 5.08
C LEU A 174 8.80 -14.00 4.14
N ALA A 175 8.28 -12.79 4.00
CA ALA A 175 8.77 -11.80 3.06
C ALA A 175 10.21 -11.34 3.35
N GLN A 176 10.70 -11.40 4.59
CA GLN A 176 12.10 -11.03 4.89
C GLN A 176 13.12 -11.89 4.12
N ASP A 177 12.77 -13.15 3.81
CA ASP A 177 13.60 -14.14 3.11
C ASP A 177 13.17 -14.29 1.63
N TRP A 178 12.49 -13.28 1.08
CA TRP A 178 11.87 -13.30 -0.25
C TRP A 178 12.69 -13.95 -1.38
N PRO A 179 14.00 -13.65 -1.56
CA PRO A 179 14.81 -14.25 -2.63
C PRO A 179 14.98 -15.77 -2.51
N ARG A 180 14.78 -16.33 -1.32
CA ARG A 180 14.95 -17.76 -1.00
C ARG A 180 13.62 -18.51 -0.89
N LEU A 181 12.49 -17.82 -1.00
CA LEU A 181 11.16 -18.44 -0.88
C LEU A 181 10.85 -19.33 -2.08
N THR A 182 10.19 -20.45 -1.83
CA THR A 182 9.62 -21.29 -2.89
C THR A 182 8.43 -20.60 -3.56
N GLY A 183 8.08 -21.01 -4.79
CA GLY A 183 6.94 -20.44 -5.52
C GLY A 183 5.62 -20.49 -4.72
N MET A 184 5.38 -21.57 -3.98
CA MET A 184 4.21 -21.73 -3.11
C MET A 184 4.22 -20.76 -1.92
N GLN A 185 5.39 -20.53 -1.31
CA GLN A 185 5.54 -19.54 -0.24
C GLN A 185 5.35 -18.12 -0.77
N LYS A 186 5.91 -17.79 -1.94
CA LYS A 186 5.68 -16.51 -2.62
C LYS A 186 4.20 -16.32 -2.93
N GLN A 187 3.52 -17.35 -3.43
CA GLN A 187 2.09 -17.31 -3.72
C GLN A 187 1.27 -17.03 -2.46
N LEU A 188 1.60 -17.67 -1.33
CA LEU A 188 0.94 -17.42 -0.05
C LEU A 188 1.10 -15.97 0.39
N VAL A 189 2.34 -15.45 0.38
CA VAL A 189 2.63 -14.06 0.78
C VAL A 189 1.86 -13.08 -0.09
N ILE A 190 1.96 -13.20 -1.43
CA ILE A 190 1.28 -12.31 -2.37
C ILE A 190 -0.23 -12.38 -2.19
N THR A 191 -0.81 -13.58 -2.05
CA THR A 191 -2.25 -13.73 -1.85
C THR A 191 -2.72 -13.01 -0.58
N ARG A 192 -2.00 -13.17 0.54
CA ARG A 192 -2.34 -12.50 1.81
C ARG A 192 -2.18 -10.98 1.73
N MET A 193 -1.13 -10.50 1.06
CA MET A 193 -0.96 -9.07 0.83
C MET A 193 -2.04 -8.50 -0.09
N MET A 194 -2.42 -9.22 -1.15
CA MET A 194 -3.52 -8.81 -2.04
C MET A 194 -4.85 -8.73 -1.29
N GLN A 195 -5.11 -9.66 -0.37
CA GLN A 195 -6.27 -9.61 0.53
C GLN A 195 -6.26 -8.33 1.38
N TYR A 196 -5.12 -8.02 2.01
CA TYR A 196 -4.93 -6.77 2.77
C TYR A 196 -5.16 -5.52 1.92
N PHE A 197 -4.50 -5.42 0.76
CA PHE A 197 -4.62 -4.22 -0.08
C PHE A 197 -6.04 -4.05 -0.59
N ARG A 198 -6.73 -5.12 -0.97
CA ARG A 198 -8.14 -5.02 -1.42
C ARG A 198 -9.09 -4.59 -0.32
N SER A 199 -8.85 -4.99 0.93
CA SER A 199 -9.75 -4.67 2.05
C SER A 199 -9.49 -3.28 2.64
N LYS A 200 -8.22 -2.89 2.78
CA LYS A 200 -7.82 -1.69 3.54
C LYS A 200 -7.11 -0.62 2.71
N ALA A 201 -6.51 -0.96 1.57
CA ALA A 201 -5.54 -0.10 0.89
C ALA A 201 -5.62 -0.16 -0.65
N LEU A 202 -6.84 -0.22 -1.20
CA LEU A 202 -7.05 -0.49 -2.63
C LEU A 202 -6.42 0.56 -3.56
N ARG A 203 -6.28 1.79 -3.05
CA ARG A 203 -5.73 2.94 -3.78
C ARG A 203 -4.24 3.16 -3.53
N SER A 204 -3.57 2.26 -2.81
CA SER A 204 -2.12 2.35 -2.61
C SER A 204 -1.38 2.35 -3.95
N GLU A 205 -0.30 3.12 -4.02
CA GLU A 205 0.56 3.15 -5.20
C GLU A 205 1.18 1.77 -5.44
N LEU A 206 1.68 1.13 -4.38
CA LEU A 206 2.35 -0.17 -4.44
C LEU A 206 1.40 -1.34 -4.76
N TYR A 207 0.10 -1.20 -4.49
CA TYR A 207 -0.88 -2.24 -4.83
C TYR A 207 -0.89 -2.56 -6.33
N SER A 208 -0.78 -1.54 -7.18
CA SER A 208 -0.78 -1.74 -8.64
C SER A 208 0.38 -2.61 -9.09
N TYR A 209 1.60 -2.30 -8.64
CA TYR A 209 2.79 -3.10 -8.91
C TYR A 209 2.71 -4.51 -8.33
N LEU A 210 2.20 -4.65 -7.10
CA LEU A 210 2.05 -5.96 -6.46
C LEU A 210 1.05 -6.86 -7.21
N ARG A 211 -0.06 -6.27 -7.70
CA ARG A 211 -1.04 -6.95 -8.52
C ARG A 211 -0.44 -7.40 -9.86
N ASP A 212 0.38 -6.56 -10.47
CA ASP A 212 0.98 -6.86 -11.77
C ASP A 212 2.07 -7.94 -11.62
N LEU A 213 2.87 -7.89 -10.55
CA LEU A 213 3.78 -8.98 -10.14
C LEU A 213 3.02 -10.30 -9.93
N SER A 214 1.89 -10.23 -9.23
CA SER A 214 1.05 -11.39 -8.96
C SER A 214 0.53 -12.02 -10.24
N ARG A 215 0.13 -11.21 -11.22
CA ARG A 215 -0.36 -11.66 -12.53
C ARG A 215 0.75 -12.22 -13.41
N SER A 216 1.91 -11.56 -13.46
CA SER A 216 3.02 -11.99 -14.30
C SER A 216 3.61 -13.32 -13.84
N GLN A 217 3.70 -13.54 -12.53
CA GLN A 217 4.29 -14.74 -11.94
C GLN A 217 3.26 -15.79 -11.49
N GLY A 218 1.95 -15.53 -11.66
CA GLY A 218 0.89 -16.44 -11.24
C GLY A 218 0.81 -16.69 -9.73
N LEU A 219 1.22 -15.70 -8.92
CA LEU A 219 1.39 -15.81 -7.47
C LEU A 219 0.11 -15.54 -6.65
N GLU A 220 -1.08 -15.53 -7.27
CA GLU A 220 -2.35 -15.42 -6.54
C GLU A 220 -3.12 -16.74 -6.54
N ALA A 221 -3.46 -17.23 -5.33
CA ALA A 221 -4.39 -18.33 -5.18
C ALA A 221 -5.83 -17.81 -5.28
N LYS A 222 -6.50 -18.11 -6.41
CA LYS A 222 -7.84 -17.61 -6.73
C LYS A 222 -8.94 -17.96 -5.72
N ASN A 223 -8.76 -19.05 -4.96
CA ASN A 223 -9.76 -19.58 -4.02
C ASN A 223 -9.28 -19.56 -2.55
N ALA A 224 -8.30 -18.72 -2.21
CA ALA A 224 -7.81 -18.65 -0.83
C ALA A 224 -8.81 -17.96 0.11
N HIS A 225 -9.05 -18.56 1.28
CA HIS A 225 -9.88 -17.96 2.32
C HIS A 225 -9.35 -16.57 2.72
N ASN A 226 -10.24 -15.58 2.83
CA ASN A 226 -9.85 -14.19 3.09
C ASN A 226 -9.48 -13.99 4.57
N ALA A 227 -8.20 -13.69 4.85
CA ALA A 227 -7.73 -13.45 6.22
C ALA A 227 -8.23 -12.12 6.82
N GLU A 228 -8.75 -11.21 5.99
CA GLU A 228 -9.23 -9.90 6.43
C GLU A 228 -10.73 -9.91 6.79
N GLY A 229 -11.39 -11.07 6.76
CA GLY A 229 -12.85 -11.20 6.85
C GLY A 229 -13.55 -10.93 5.51
N SER A 230 -14.88 -11.00 5.46
CA SER A 230 -15.61 -10.51 4.28
C SER A 230 -15.28 -9.02 4.06
N PRO A 231 -15.14 -8.56 2.80
CA PRO A 231 -14.94 -7.14 2.53
C PRO A 231 -16.00 -6.32 3.25
N ARG A 232 -15.66 -5.13 3.79
CA ARG A 232 -16.66 -4.17 4.29
C ARG A 232 -17.54 -3.74 3.10
N MET A 233 -18.62 -4.47 2.86
CA MET A 233 -19.59 -4.18 1.80
C MET A 233 -20.71 -3.30 2.38
N ARG A 234 -21.07 -2.24 1.65
CA ARG A 234 -22.28 -1.45 1.90
C ARG A 234 -23.48 -2.24 1.36
N GLY A 235 -24.47 -2.53 2.20
CA GLY A 235 -25.78 -3.07 1.77
C GLY A 235 -26.08 -4.51 2.20
N ALA A 236 -27.37 -4.84 2.20
CA ALA A 236 -28.00 -6.01 2.84
C ALA A 236 -27.75 -7.39 2.18
N ASP A 237 -26.91 -7.48 1.15
CA ASP A 237 -26.60 -8.73 0.44
C ASP A 237 -25.68 -9.69 1.24
N THR A 238 -25.38 -9.32 2.50
CA THR A 238 -24.31 -9.87 3.33
C THR A 238 -24.58 -11.29 3.80
N LEU A 239 -25.82 -11.65 4.13
CA LEU A 239 -26.10 -12.96 4.73
C LEU A 239 -26.02 -14.09 3.68
N ALA A 240 -26.51 -13.81 2.47
CA ALA A 240 -26.53 -14.80 1.38
C ALA A 240 -25.13 -15.14 0.87
N LYS A 241 -24.22 -14.15 0.77
CA LYS A 241 -22.83 -14.41 0.33
C LYS A 241 -21.91 -14.93 1.44
N LEU A 242 -22.18 -14.61 2.71
CA LEU A 242 -21.46 -15.19 3.85
C LEU A 242 -21.81 -16.68 4.05
N ALA A 243 -23.06 -17.08 3.79
CA ALA A 243 -23.46 -18.48 3.80
C ALA A 243 -22.76 -19.32 2.70
N ILE A 244 -22.47 -18.71 1.55
CA ILE A 244 -21.82 -19.37 0.42
C ILE A 244 -20.29 -19.45 0.59
N ALA A 245 -19.68 -18.55 1.36
CA ALA A 245 -18.22 -18.42 1.47
C ALA A 245 -17.56 -19.22 2.61
N GLY A 246 -18.29 -20.13 3.26
CA GLY A 246 -17.73 -21.11 4.20
C GLY A 246 -17.24 -20.47 5.50
N GLY A 247 -18.16 -20.23 6.43
CA GLY A 247 -17.84 -19.84 7.80
C GLY A 247 -17.18 -20.97 8.58
N THR A 248 -16.08 -20.68 9.26
CA THR A 248 -15.82 -21.04 10.67
C THR A 248 -14.62 -20.24 11.16
N ILE A 249 -14.84 -19.44 12.20
CA ILE A 249 -13.77 -18.84 13.00
C ILE A 249 -13.29 -19.93 13.96
N ALA A 250 -12.12 -20.51 13.72
CA ALA A 250 -11.42 -21.36 14.68
C ALA A 250 -9.91 -21.22 14.50
N GLY A 251 -9.22 -20.98 15.62
CA GLY A 251 -7.83 -20.55 15.66
C GLY A 251 -6.80 -21.51 15.06
N GLY A 252 -5.71 -20.92 14.55
CA GLY A 252 -4.33 -21.41 14.61
C GLY A 252 -3.90 -22.70 13.91
N TYR A 253 -4.76 -23.72 13.74
CA TYR A 253 -4.31 -25.09 13.43
C TYR A 253 -4.89 -25.71 12.14
N ALA A 254 -5.81 -25.03 11.46
CA ALA A 254 -6.50 -25.58 10.28
C ALA A 254 -5.73 -25.37 8.94
N LEU A 255 -4.59 -24.66 8.93
CA LEU A 255 -3.95 -24.23 7.68
C LEU A 255 -3.25 -25.37 6.92
N GLY A 256 -2.84 -26.45 7.58
CA GLY A 256 -2.18 -27.60 6.92
C GLY A 256 -3.11 -28.45 6.06
N LYS A 257 -4.37 -28.66 6.48
CA LYS A 257 -5.32 -29.54 5.78
C LYS A 257 -5.97 -28.91 4.55
N ALA A 258 -6.15 -27.59 4.53
CA ALA A 258 -6.66 -26.88 3.35
C ALA A 258 -5.63 -26.85 2.19
N ILE A 259 -4.33 -26.89 2.52
CA ILE A 259 -3.24 -26.88 1.53
C ILE A 259 -3.09 -28.24 0.84
N GLY A 260 -3.33 -29.35 1.55
CA GLY A 260 -3.29 -30.71 0.95
C GLY A 260 -4.29 -30.90 -0.20
N ARG A 261 -5.43 -30.19 -0.20
CA ARG A 261 -6.41 -30.22 -1.30
C ARG A 261 -6.05 -29.32 -2.48
N ILE A 262 -5.20 -28.31 -2.28
CA ILE A 262 -4.71 -27.45 -3.37
C ILE A 262 -3.59 -28.16 -4.16
N GLY A 263 -2.83 -29.05 -3.52
CA GLY A 263 -1.77 -29.84 -4.15
C GLY A 263 -2.23 -30.96 -5.08
N ALA A 264 -3.48 -31.44 -4.95
CA ALA A 264 -4.01 -32.55 -5.75
C ALA A 264 -4.51 -32.15 -7.16
N GLY A 265 -4.39 -30.87 -7.55
CA GLY A 265 -4.82 -30.36 -8.86
C GLY A 265 -3.68 -30.06 -9.86
N GLY A 266 -2.49 -30.62 -9.63
CA GLY A 266 -1.24 -30.25 -10.31
C GLY A 266 -1.10 -30.65 -11.78
N ASP A 267 -1.94 -31.54 -12.31
CA ASP A 267 -1.63 -32.21 -13.59
C ASP A 267 -2.08 -31.47 -14.86
N LYS A 268 -2.66 -30.26 -14.77
CA LYS A 268 -3.16 -29.52 -15.95
C LYS A 268 -2.27 -28.38 -16.46
N TRP A 269 -1.10 -28.17 -15.86
CA TRP A 269 -0.26 -27.00 -16.17
C TRP A 269 0.85 -27.23 -17.21
N GLN A 270 1.21 -28.48 -17.52
CA GLN A 270 2.23 -28.77 -18.53
C GLN A 270 1.72 -28.67 -19.98
N GLN A 271 0.41 -28.83 -20.22
CA GLN A 271 -0.17 -28.80 -21.59
C GLN A 271 -0.31 -27.39 -22.20
N ARG A 272 -0.17 -26.32 -21.42
CA ARG A 272 -0.35 -24.93 -21.91
C ARG A 272 0.92 -24.21 -22.33
N ARG A 273 2.11 -24.79 -22.10
CA ARG A 273 3.40 -24.20 -22.54
C ARG A 273 3.80 -24.57 -23.97
N GLY A 274 3.11 -25.53 -24.61
CA GLY A 274 3.41 -25.98 -25.98
C GLY A 274 2.66 -25.26 -27.11
N LYS A 275 1.80 -24.26 -26.82
CA LYS A 275 0.89 -23.66 -27.80
C LYS A 275 1.29 -22.27 -28.35
N TYR A 276 2.54 -21.87 -28.18
CA TYR A 276 3.11 -20.71 -28.88
C TYR A 276 4.46 -21.11 -29.51
N SER A 277 4.39 -22.03 -30.48
CA SER A 277 5.45 -22.25 -31.44
C SER A 277 5.04 -21.57 -32.74
N PHE A 278 5.78 -20.54 -33.12
CA PHE A 278 5.60 -19.79 -34.36
C PHE A 278 6.11 -20.66 -35.52
N LYS A 279 5.22 -21.43 -36.15
CA LYS A 279 5.42 -22.05 -37.46
C LYS A 279 4.06 -22.53 -37.99
N ASP A 280 3.84 -22.23 -39.27
CA ASP A 280 2.80 -22.75 -40.17
C ASP A 280 1.46 -21.99 -40.17
N ASP A 281 1.40 -20.91 -40.98
CA ASP A 281 0.15 -20.42 -41.58
C ASP A 281 0.26 -20.56 -43.12
N PRO A 282 -0.58 -21.41 -43.76
CA PRO A 282 -0.62 -21.56 -45.20
C PRO A 282 -1.72 -20.68 -45.84
N GLY A 283 -1.36 -20.00 -46.94
CA GLY A 283 -2.26 -19.84 -48.09
C GLY A 283 -3.10 -18.55 -48.17
N TYR A 284 -2.62 -17.60 -49.00
CA TYR A 284 -3.48 -16.87 -49.92
C TYR A 284 -2.82 -16.93 -51.31
N GLY A 285 -3.47 -17.62 -52.24
CA GLY A 285 -3.03 -17.76 -53.63
C GLY A 285 -3.47 -16.57 -54.50
N TYR A 286 -2.60 -16.18 -55.42
CA TYR A 286 -2.98 -15.51 -56.65
C TYR A 286 -2.30 -16.20 -57.83
N ASN A 287 -3.14 -16.72 -58.73
CA ASN A 287 -2.78 -17.18 -60.07
C ASN A 287 -2.25 -16.00 -60.89
N MET A 288 -1.09 -16.14 -61.51
CA MET A 288 -0.84 -15.52 -62.81
C MET A 288 -0.25 -16.56 -63.77
N ARG A 289 -0.95 -16.67 -64.90
CA ARG A 289 -0.68 -17.53 -66.05
C ARG A 289 0.60 -17.12 -66.77
N GLU A 290 1.23 -18.14 -67.32
CA GLU A 290 2.18 -18.17 -68.44
C GLU A 290 2.07 -17.00 -69.43
N LYS A 291 3.22 -16.39 -69.76
CA LYS A 291 3.94 -16.60 -71.03
C LYS A 291 5.40 -16.17 -70.87
#